data_AF-A0A3B0U9T3-F1
#
_entry.id   AF-A0A3B0U9T3-F1
#
_cell.length_a   1.000
_cell.length_b   1.000
_cell.length_c   1.000
_cell.angle_alpha   90.00
_cell.angle_beta   90.00
_cell.angle_gamma   90.00
#
_symmetry.space_group_name_H-M   'P 1'
#
loop_
_entity.id
_entity.type
_entity.pdbx_description
1 polymer ?
#
loop_
_entity_poly.entity_id
_entity_poly.type
_entity_poly.pdbx_seq_one_letter_code
_entity_poly.pdbx_strand_id
1 'polypeptide(L)'
;MQNLLLGASVAVALIVLFMIYKLATLINVAKGSRTDQEAGSNNINAILMLAFLIIGGVAATWSAIVYFDLMNMPVASEHGVKTDSMFWITMWITGAAFVITHILLFYFAFKYRYKKDAKALYYPDNHKLELIWTIVPAVVLTILIGYGLTVWNDITDTAPEQAEVVEVMGAQFAWRVRYPGADNALGKYDYRKIDDSN
;
A
#
# COMPACT_ATOMS: atom_id res chain seq x y z
N MET A 1 -12.70 -28.43 -14.11
CA MET A 1 -13.35 -28.15 -15.40
C MET A 1 -14.46 -27.11 -15.30
N GLN A 2 -15.43 -27.27 -14.39
CA GLN A 2 -16.59 -26.38 -14.25
C GLN A 2 -16.25 -24.91 -13.94
N ASN A 3 -15.35 -24.63 -13.00
CA ASN A 3 -14.92 -23.26 -12.68
C ASN A 3 -14.20 -22.57 -13.87
N LEU A 4 -13.54 -23.36 -14.73
CA LEU A 4 -12.83 -22.85 -15.90
C LEU A 4 -13.81 -22.47 -17.03
N LEU A 5 -14.83 -23.30 -17.24
CA LEU A 5 -15.92 -23.03 -18.20
C LEU A 5 -16.74 -21.81 -17.75
N LEU A 6 -17.05 -21.71 -16.45
CA LEU A 6 -17.77 -20.57 -15.90
C LEU A 6 -16.99 -19.26 -16.09
N GLY A 7 -15.69 -19.27 -15.81
CA GLY A 7 -14.80 -18.13 -16.04
C GLY A 7 -14.72 -17.72 -17.52
N ALA A 8 -14.63 -18.70 -18.42
CA ALA A 8 -14.61 -18.43 -19.87
C ALA A 8 -15.94 -17.82 -20.36
N SER A 9 -17.08 -18.30 -19.87
CA SER A 9 -18.39 -17.74 -20.22
C SER A 9 -18.55 -16.29 -19.74
N VAL A 10 -18.13 -15.98 -18.51
CA VAL A 10 -18.14 -14.60 -17.98
C VAL A 10 -17.22 -13.70 -18.79
N ALA A 11 -16.01 -14.17 -19.13
CA ALA A 11 -15.07 -13.40 -19.95
C ALA A 11 -15.64 -13.08 -21.34
N VAL A 12 -16.26 -14.06 -22.01
CA VAL A 12 -16.92 -13.85 -23.31
C VAL A 12 -18.08 -12.86 -23.18
N ALA A 13 -18.92 -12.98 -22.14
CA ALA A 13 -20.01 -12.05 -21.92
C ALA A 13 -19.51 -10.59 -21.74
N LEU A 14 -18.44 -10.39 -20.96
CA LEU A 14 -17.81 -9.08 -20.78
C LEU A 14 -17.23 -8.54 -22.09
N ILE A 15 -16.58 -9.38 -22.89
CA ILE A 15 -16.03 -8.99 -24.20
C ILE A 15 -17.16 -8.56 -25.16
N VAL A 16 -18.26 -9.32 -25.20
CA VAL A 16 -19.42 -8.99 -26.05
C VAL A 16 -20.05 -7.67 -25.64
N LEU A 17 -20.27 -7.46 -24.34
CA LEU A 17 -20.79 -6.19 -23.81
C LEU A 17 -19.87 -5.02 -24.15
N PHE A 18 -18.54 -5.20 -24.01
CA PHE A 18 -17.55 -4.20 -24.39
C PHE A 18 -17.58 -3.88 -25.89
N MET A 19 -17.71 -4.90 -26.75
CA MET A 19 -17.81 -4.72 -28.20
C MET A 19 -19.07 -3.97 -28.61
N ILE A 20 -20.22 -4.29 -27.99
CA ILE A 20 -21.50 -3.58 -28.24
C ILE A 20 -21.37 -2.10 -27.84
N TYR A 21 -20.78 -1.82 -26.67
CA TYR A 21 -20.49 -0.46 -26.23
C TYR A 21 -19.59 0.29 -27.23
N LYS A 22 -18.50 -0.34 -27.69
CA LYS A 22 -17.59 0.24 -28.69
C LYS A 22 -18.30 0.52 -30.02
N LEU A 23 -19.16 -0.40 -30.47
CA LEU A 23 -19.91 -0.26 -31.71
C LEU A 23 -20.90 0.91 -31.64
N ALA A 24 -21.64 1.04 -30.54
CA ALA A 24 -22.52 2.17 -30.30
C ALA A 24 -21.75 3.51 -30.32
N THR A 25 -20.56 3.53 -29.74
CA THR A 25 -19.67 4.70 -29.74
C THR A 25 -19.22 5.07 -31.15
N LEU A 26 -18.81 4.09 -31.96
CA LEU A 26 -18.37 4.30 -33.34
C LEU A 26 -19.51 4.80 -34.24
N ILE A 27 -20.72 4.27 -34.09
CA ILE A 27 -21.91 4.72 -34.83
C ILE A 27 -22.23 6.18 -34.51
N ASN A 28 -22.11 6.58 -33.25
CA ASN A 28 -22.35 7.97 -32.85
C ASN A 28 -21.24 8.93 -33.34
N VAL A 29 -19.99 8.47 -33.37
CA VAL A 29 -18.88 9.23 -33.99
C VAL A 29 -19.16 9.46 -35.48
N ALA A 30 -19.63 8.45 -36.20
CA ALA A 30 -20.00 8.57 -37.61
C ALA A 30 -21.19 9.52 -37.85
N LYS A 31 -22.09 9.68 -36.87
CA LYS A 31 -23.23 10.61 -36.91
C LYS A 31 -22.89 12.06 -36.53
N GLY A 32 -21.63 12.37 -36.19
CA GLY A 32 -21.21 13.73 -35.84
C GLY A 32 -21.63 14.22 -34.45
N SER A 33 -22.20 13.36 -33.60
CA SER A 33 -22.63 13.71 -32.22
C SER A 33 -21.52 13.61 -31.17
N ARG A 34 -20.26 13.63 -31.61
CA ARG A 34 -19.09 13.28 -30.80
C ARG A 34 -18.92 14.20 -29.58
N THR A 35 -19.11 15.51 -29.77
CA THR A 35 -18.84 16.53 -28.74
C THR A 35 -19.79 16.45 -27.55
N ASP A 36 -21.09 16.23 -27.80
CA ASP A 36 -22.09 16.17 -26.72
C ASP A 36 -22.03 14.82 -25.98
N GLN A 37 -21.65 13.73 -26.66
CA GLN A 37 -21.44 12.42 -26.04
C GLN A 37 -20.16 12.36 -25.20
N GLU A 38 -19.05 12.96 -25.67
CA GLU A 38 -17.80 13.07 -24.90
C GLU A 38 -18.01 13.92 -23.62
N ALA A 39 -18.82 14.99 -23.70
CA ALA A 39 -19.21 15.77 -22.52
C ALA A 39 -20.04 14.94 -21.52
N GLY A 40 -20.99 14.14 -21.99
CA GLY A 40 -21.79 13.24 -21.15
C GLY A 40 -20.92 12.18 -20.44
N SER A 41 -20.05 11.50 -21.19
CA SER A 41 -19.13 10.49 -20.64
C SER A 41 -18.16 11.08 -19.61
N ASN A 42 -17.57 12.25 -19.89
CA ASN A 42 -16.66 12.91 -18.97
C ASN A 42 -17.35 13.35 -17.67
N ASN A 43 -18.61 13.78 -17.74
CA ASN A 43 -19.41 14.09 -16.55
C ASN A 43 -19.69 12.84 -15.70
N ILE A 44 -20.04 11.71 -16.33
CA ILE A 44 -20.26 10.43 -15.65
C ILE A 44 -18.96 9.97 -14.98
N ASN A 45 -17.84 9.95 -15.71
CA ASN A 45 -16.55 9.54 -15.17
C ASN A 45 -16.11 10.42 -14.00
N ALA A 46 -16.34 11.74 -14.07
CA ALA A 46 -16.05 12.66 -12.98
C ALA A 46 -16.86 12.36 -11.71
N ILE A 47 -18.15 12.00 -11.85
CA ILE A 47 -19.00 11.61 -10.72
C ILE A 47 -18.55 10.25 -10.17
N LEU A 48 -18.26 9.28 -11.05
CA LEU A 48 -17.77 7.96 -10.66
C LEU A 48 -16.43 8.04 -9.92
N MET A 49 -15.55 8.97 -10.30
CA MET A 49 -14.29 9.24 -9.59
C MET A 49 -14.53 9.72 -8.16
N LEU A 50 -15.48 10.63 -7.94
CA LEU A 50 -15.85 11.07 -6.58
C LEU A 50 -16.53 9.94 -5.80
N ALA A 51 -17.43 9.19 -6.44
CA ALA A 51 -18.06 8.04 -5.81
C ALA A 51 -17.02 6.98 -5.42
N PHE A 52 -16.03 6.72 -6.27
CA PHE A 52 -14.93 5.81 -5.99
C PHE A 52 -14.07 6.30 -4.82
N LEU A 53 -13.74 7.59 -4.76
CA LEU A 53 -13.02 8.17 -3.61
C LEU A 53 -13.79 7.96 -2.31
N ILE A 54 -15.09 8.25 -2.29
CA ILE A 54 -15.90 8.15 -1.06
C ILE A 54 -16.12 6.68 -0.69
N ILE A 55 -16.61 5.85 -1.61
CA ILE A 55 -16.92 4.45 -1.36
C ILE A 55 -15.63 3.68 -1.04
N GLY A 56 -14.58 3.87 -1.83
CA GLY A 56 -13.28 3.24 -1.62
C GLY A 56 -12.62 3.71 -0.32
N GLY A 57 -12.70 5.00 0.00
CA GLY A 57 -12.22 5.54 1.27
C GLY A 57 -12.96 4.96 2.47
N VAL A 58 -14.29 4.94 2.44
CA VAL A 58 -15.13 4.34 3.49
C VAL A 58 -14.84 2.84 3.62
N ALA A 59 -14.76 2.11 2.51
CA ALA A 59 -14.45 0.68 2.54
C ALA A 59 -13.04 0.40 3.11
N ALA A 60 -12.04 1.20 2.76
CA ALA A 60 -10.69 1.08 3.29
C ALA A 60 -10.65 1.38 4.81
N THR A 61 -11.31 2.45 5.26
CA THR A 61 -11.40 2.78 6.68
C THR A 61 -12.18 1.72 7.46
N TRP A 62 -13.30 1.24 6.91
CA TRP A 62 -14.08 0.15 7.49
C TRP A 62 -13.23 -1.11 7.64
N SER A 63 -12.51 -1.52 6.59
CA SER A 63 -11.59 -2.66 6.62
C SER A 63 -10.51 -2.48 7.69
N ALA A 64 -9.91 -1.29 7.78
CA ALA A 64 -8.88 -1.00 8.77
C ALA A 64 -9.39 -1.10 10.21
N ILE A 65 -10.64 -0.69 10.47
CA ILE A 65 -11.26 -0.79 11.80
C ILE A 65 -11.60 -2.25 12.14
N VAL A 66 -12.23 -2.97 11.20
CA VAL A 66 -12.68 -4.36 11.43
C VAL A 66 -11.49 -5.30 11.66
N TYR A 67 -10.40 -5.10 10.92
CA TYR A 67 -9.20 -5.94 11.03
C TYR A 67 -8.11 -5.33 11.91
N PHE A 68 -8.42 -4.28 12.68
CA PHE A 68 -7.44 -3.56 13.47
C PHE A 68 -6.66 -4.50 14.41
N ASP A 69 -7.37 -5.31 15.20
CA ASP A 69 -6.77 -6.24 16.17
C ASP A 69 -6.00 -7.38 15.49
N LEU A 70 -6.42 -7.79 14.28
CA LEU A 70 -5.71 -8.81 13.50
C LEU A 70 -4.40 -8.25 12.93
N MET A 71 -4.39 -6.97 12.55
CA MET A 71 -3.21 -6.30 12.03
C MET A 71 -2.25 -5.84 13.13
N ASN A 72 -2.73 -5.65 14.37
CA ASN A 72 -1.97 -5.13 15.50
C ASN A 72 -1.95 -6.17 16.62
N MET A 73 -1.03 -7.12 16.50
CA MET A 73 -0.83 -8.11 17.56
C MET A 73 -0.33 -7.43 18.85
N PRO A 74 -0.69 -7.95 20.03
CA PRO A 74 -0.21 -7.42 21.30
C PRO A 74 1.33 -7.42 21.36
N VAL A 75 1.89 -6.31 21.83
CA VAL A 75 3.34 -6.15 21.97
C VAL A 75 3.89 -7.14 22.99
N ALA A 76 4.93 -7.88 22.60
CA ALA A 76 5.55 -8.93 23.42
C ALA A 76 6.98 -8.60 23.91
N SER A 77 7.54 -7.43 23.55
CA SER A 77 8.89 -7.00 23.94
C SER A 77 9.03 -5.48 23.99
N GLU A 78 10.06 -4.98 24.67
CA GLU A 78 10.39 -3.55 24.68
C GLU A 78 10.67 -3.03 23.26
N HIS A 79 11.41 -3.79 22.45
CA HIS A 79 11.67 -3.46 21.05
C HIS A 79 10.39 -3.45 20.20
N GLY A 80 9.40 -4.29 20.54
CA GLY A 80 8.09 -4.29 19.89
C GLY A 80 7.36 -2.95 20.09
N VAL A 81 7.44 -2.34 21.28
CA VAL A 81 6.84 -1.01 21.53
C VAL A 81 7.43 0.05 20.60
N LYS A 82 8.77 0.04 20.45
CA LYS A 82 9.49 0.99 19.58
C LYS A 82 9.13 0.78 18.10
N THR A 83 9.08 -0.49 17.66
CA THR A 83 8.78 -0.85 16.27
C THR A 83 7.33 -0.50 15.89
N ASP A 84 6.36 -0.81 16.76
CA ASP A 84 4.95 -0.48 16.54
C ASP A 84 4.73 1.03 16.49
N SER A 85 5.38 1.77 17.38
CA SER A 85 5.34 3.24 17.37
C SER A 85 5.88 3.79 16.05
N MET A 86 7.01 3.27 15.56
CA MET A 86 7.61 3.67 14.29
C MET A 86 6.70 3.35 13.09
N PHE A 87 6.09 2.17 13.09
CA PHE A 87 5.12 1.78 12.08
C PHE A 87 3.96 2.77 12.04
N TRP A 88 3.33 3.05 13.19
CA TRP A 88 2.15 3.92 13.25
C TRP A 88 2.45 5.38 12.92
N ILE A 89 3.59 5.92 13.37
CA ILE A 89 4.03 7.27 12.99
C ILE A 89 4.16 7.36 11.47
N THR A 90 4.86 6.40 10.86
CA THR A 90 5.05 6.36 9.41
C THR A 90 3.72 6.18 8.67
N MET A 91 2.85 5.29 9.17
CA MET A 91 1.54 5.00 8.60
C MET A 91 0.63 6.23 8.61
N TRP A 92 0.60 6.99 9.71
CA TRP A 92 -0.20 8.22 9.79
C TRP A 92 0.32 9.32 8.87
N ILE A 93 1.63 9.51 8.79
CA ILE A 93 2.25 10.54 7.93
C ILE A 93 2.01 10.21 6.45
N THR A 94 2.33 8.97 6.04
CA THR A 94 2.15 8.53 4.65
C THR A 94 0.68 8.38 4.28
N GLY A 95 -0.16 7.90 5.21
CA GLY A 95 -1.60 7.82 5.06
C GLY A 95 -2.26 9.19 4.89
N ALA A 96 -1.84 10.20 5.65
CA ALA A 96 -2.32 11.57 5.46
C ALA A 96 -1.95 12.12 4.07
N ALA A 97 -0.70 11.94 3.64
CA ALA A 97 -0.27 12.33 2.30
C ALA A 97 -1.05 11.60 1.20
N PHE A 98 -1.28 10.29 1.37
CA PHE A 98 -2.10 9.48 0.47
C PHE A 98 -3.54 10.02 0.36
N VAL A 99 -4.20 10.29 1.48
CA VAL A 99 -5.58 10.81 1.50
C VAL A 99 -5.65 12.18 0.84
N ILE A 100 -4.75 13.11 1.20
CA ILE A 100 -4.72 14.46 0.64
C ILE A 100 -4.52 14.42 -0.89
N THR A 101 -3.54 13.64 -1.36
CA THR A 101 -3.24 13.56 -2.80
C THR A 101 -4.38 12.92 -3.58
N HIS A 102 -5.06 11.91 -3.05
CA HIS A 102 -6.23 11.31 -3.71
C HIS A 102 -7.42 12.26 -3.75
N ILE A 103 -7.70 12.97 -2.64
CA ILE A 103 -8.75 14.00 -2.62
C ILE A 103 -8.46 15.05 -3.70
N LEU A 104 -7.22 15.58 -3.75
CA LEU A 104 -6.82 16.58 -4.74
C LEU A 104 -6.95 16.04 -6.17
N LEU A 105 -6.50 14.81 -6.43
CA LEU A 105 -6.56 14.19 -7.74
C LEU A 105 -8.00 14.04 -8.26
N PHE A 106 -8.88 13.44 -7.47
CA PHE A 106 -10.26 13.21 -7.89
C PHE A 106 -11.08 14.50 -7.90
N TYR A 107 -10.83 15.42 -6.96
CA TYR A 107 -11.42 16.76 -7.01
C TYR A 107 -10.99 17.52 -8.26
N PHE A 108 -9.71 17.46 -8.63
CA PHE A 108 -9.19 18.10 -9.84
C PHE A 108 -9.86 17.52 -11.08
N ALA A 109 -9.93 16.20 -11.19
CA ALA A 109 -10.63 15.53 -12.29
C ALA A 109 -12.11 15.94 -12.38
N PHE A 110 -12.79 16.09 -11.24
CA PHE A 110 -14.18 16.54 -11.21
C PHE A 110 -14.36 18.02 -11.57
N LYS A 111 -13.53 18.90 -11.00
CA LYS A 111 -13.61 20.35 -11.17
C LYS A 111 -13.26 20.79 -12.59
N TYR A 112 -12.20 20.20 -13.14
CA TYR A 112 -11.63 20.53 -14.45
C TYR A 112 -12.02 19.55 -15.55
N ARG A 113 -13.07 18.74 -15.33
CA ARG A 113 -13.67 17.92 -16.40
C ARG A 113 -14.09 18.77 -17.60
N TYR A 114 -14.11 18.14 -18.77
CA TYR A 114 -14.51 18.79 -20.01
C TYR A 114 -15.88 19.48 -19.90
N LYS A 115 -15.92 20.76 -20.28
CA LYS A 115 -17.14 21.54 -20.47
C LYS A 115 -17.00 22.29 -21.79
N LYS A 116 -18.06 22.31 -22.59
CA LYS A 116 -18.08 22.87 -23.95
C LYS A 116 -17.54 24.30 -24.02
N ASP A 117 -17.88 25.12 -23.03
CA ASP A 117 -17.48 26.54 -22.96
C ASP A 117 -16.26 26.81 -22.07
N ALA A 118 -15.66 25.78 -21.46
CA ALA A 118 -14.48 25.96 -20.62
C ALA A 118 -13.20 25.94 -21.46
N LYS A 119 -12.38 26.98 -21.30
CA LYS A 119 -11.02 27.02 -21.83
C LYS A 119 -10.03 26.59 -20.75
N ALA A 120 -9.08 25.74 -21.12
CA ALA A 120 -8.00 25.36 -20.22
C ALA A 120 -7.12 26.58 -19.92
N LEU A 121 -6.82 26.78 -18.64
CA LEU A 121 -5.86 27.79 -18.22
C LEU A 121 -4.45 27.26 -18.52
N TYR A 122 -3.66 28.00 -19.30
CA TYR A 122 -2.25 27.73 -19.47
C TYR A 122 -1.47 28.32 -18.29
N TYR A 123 -1.01 27.45 -17.40
CA TYR A 123 -0.25 27.81 -16.20
C TYR A 123 0.90 26.80 -16.04
N PRO A 124 2.07 27.08 -16.65
CA PRO A 124 3.11 26.07 -16.83
C PRO A 124 3.96 25.82 -15.58
N ASP A 125 4.20 26.85 -14.75
CA ASP A 125 5.10 26.76 -13.62
C ASP A 125 4.59 27.52 -12.40
N ASN A 126 4.99 27.03 -11.23
CA ASN A 126 4.88 27.76 -9.98
C ASN A 126 6.04 27.38 -9.08
N HIS A 127 7.14 28.10 -9.24
CA HIS A 127 8.36 27.90 -8.47
C HIS A 127 8.14 27.87 -6.95
N LYS A 128 7.17 28.63 -6.42
CA LYS A 128 6.85 28.59 -4.97
C LYS A 128 6.19 27.28 -4.57
N LEU A 129 5.23 26.80 -5.35
CA LEU A 129 4.56 25.52 -5.10
C LEU A 129 5.55 24.36 -5.26
N GLU A 130 6.39 24.43 -6.29
CA GLU A 130 7.44 23.45 -6.55
C GLU A 130 8.44 23.33 -5.40
N LEU A 131 8.84 24.48 -4.86
CA LEU A 131 9.72 24.51 -3.70
C LEU A 131 9.06 23.86 -2.47
N ILE A 132 7.78 24.21 -2.20
CA ILE A 132 7.04 23.67 -1.05
C ILE A 132 6.90 22.15 -1.16
N TRP A 133 6.45 21.63 -2.30
CA TRP A 133 6.23 20.19 -2.47
C TRP A 133 7.53 19.39 -2.55
N THR A 134 8.69 20.03 -2.68
CA THR A 134 9.99 19.37 -2.71
C THR A 134 10.60 19.35 -1.31
N ILE A 135 10.59 20.51 -0.63
CA ILE A 135 11.18 20.65 0.70
C ILE A 135 10.36 19.89 1.74
N VAL A 136 9.03 19.99 1.71
CA VAL A 136 8.20 19.36 2.75
C VAL A 136 8.39 17.84 2.79
N PRO A 137 8.27 17.09 1.67
CA PRO A 137 8.56 15.66 1.69
C PRO A 137 10.00 15.33 2.05
N ALA A 138 10.97 16.11 1.57
CA ALA A 138 12.39 15.88 1.90
C ALA A 138 12.65 15.99 3.41
N VAL A 139 12.12 17.02 4.07
CA VAL A 139 12.25 17.22 5.52
C VAL A 139 11.56 16.09 6.30
N VAL A 140 10.31 15.76 5.92
CA VAL A 140 9.54 14.69 6.57
C VAL A 140 10.26 13.35 6.46
N LEU A 141 10.74 12.99 5.27
CA LEU A 141 11.49 11.74 5.06
C LEU A 141 12.81 11.74 5.83
N THR A 142 13.53 12.85 5.87
CA THR A 142 14.78 12.96 6.64
C THR A 142 14.55 12.67 8.13
N ILE A 143 13.48 13.23 8.71
CA ILE A 143 13.12 12.99 10.12
C ILE A 143 12.75 11.52 10.34
N LEU A 144 11.93 10.94 9.46
CA LEU A 144 11.52 9.53 9.55
C LEU A 144 12.71 8.57 9.46
N ILE A 145 13.63 8.81 8.53
CA ILE A 145 14.85 8.00 8.37
C ILE A 145 15.74 8.15 9.61
N GLY A 146 15.95 9.37 10.11
CA GLY A 146 16.76 9.60 11.31
C GLY A 146 16.21 8.88 12.55
N TYR A 147 14.90 8.94 12.74
CA TYR A 147 14.21 8.19 13.79
C TYR A 147 14.34 6.68 13.60
N GLY A 148 14.09 6.18 12.39
CA GLY A 148 14.19 4.75 12.07
C GLY A 148 15.60 4.18 12.25
N LEU A 149 16.64 4.94 11.89
CA LEU A 149 18.03 4.54 12.13
C LEU A 149 18.37 4.46 13.62
N THR A 150 17.81 5.37 14.43
CA THR A 150 18.01 5.35 15.89
C THR A 150 17.39 4.11 16.51
N VAL A 151 16.14 3.79 16.13
CA VAL A 151 15.44 2.58 16.57
C VAL A 151 16.14 1.32 16.07
N TRP A 152 16.60 1.31 14.82
CA TRP A 152 17.38 0.20 14.27
C TRP A 152 18.63 -0.09 15.09
N ASN A 153 19.45 0.94 15.35
CA ASN A 153 20.69 0.78 16.11
C ASN A 153 20.42 0.25 17.52
N ASP A 154 19.37 0.73 18.20
CA ASP A 154 18.96 0.25 19.53
C ASP A 154 18.53 -1.21 19.54
N ILE A 155 17.79 -1.66 18.52
CA ILE A 155 17.33 -3.06 18.41
C ILE A 155 18.48 -4.00 18.04
N THR A 156 19.42 -3.54 17.21
CA THR A 156 20.56 -4.35 16.74
C THR A 156 21.81 -4.20 17.59
N ASP A 157 21.72 -3.52 18.73
CA ASP A 157 22.85 -3.37 19.63
C ASP A 157 23.26 -4.71 20.25
N THR A 158 24.45 -4.76 20.83
CA THR A 158 24.93 -5.95 21.53
C THR A 158 23.98 -6.36 22.64
N ALA A 159 23.75 -7.67 22.76
CA ALA A 159 22.91 -8.20 23.82
C ALA A 159 23.46 -7.83 25.21
N PRO A 160 22.59 -7.57 26.20
CA PRO A 160 23.01 -7.33 27.59
C PRO A 160 23.84 -8.51 28.14
N GLU A 161 24.73 -8.25 29.09
CA GLU A 161 25.60 -9.29 29.68
C GLU A 161 24.82 -10.45 30.32
N GLN A 162 23.62 -10.17 30.83
CA GLN A 162 22.71 -11.13 31.45
C GLN A 162 21.71 -11.77 30.47
N ALA A 163 21.93 -11.67 29.15
CA ALA A 163 21.04 -12.25 28.16
C ALA A 163 21.17 -13.79 28.11
N GLU A 164 20.02 -14.46 27.99
CA GLU A 164 19.98 -15.90 27.74
C GLU A 164 20.46 -16.21 26.32
N VAL A 165 21.43 -17.11 26.20
CA VAL A 165 21.98 -17.52 24.90
C VAL A 165 21.14 -18.67 24.35
N VAL A 166 20.63 -18.52 23.13
CA VAL A 166 19.89 -19.56 22.43
C VAL A 166 20.44 -19.69 21.01
N GLU A 167 20.82 -20.91 20.62
CA GLU A 167 21.21 -21.21 19.24
C GLU A 167 19.99 -21.75 18.48
N VAL A 168 19.68 -21.13 17.34
CA VAL A 168 18.59 -21.57 16.46
C VAL A 168 19.18 -21.93 15.09
N MET A 169 19.01 -23.19 14.70
CA MET A 169 19.47 -23.71 13.41
C MET A 169 18.28 -24.01 12.49
N GLY A 170 18.33 -23.47 11.27
CA GLY A 170 17.35 -23.77 10.24
C GLY A 170 17.65 -25.09 9.53
N ALA A 171 16.63 -25.94 9.38
CA ALA A 171 16.65 -27.16 8.58
C ALA A 171 15.49 -27.13 7.56
N GLN A 172 15.50 -28.04 6.57
CA GLN A 172 14.38 -28.14 5.64
C GLN A 172 13.10 -28.48 6.40
N PHE A 173 12.17 -27.53 6.44
CA PHE A 173 10.89 -27.62 7.14
C PHE A 173 10.98 -27.80 8.66
N ALA A 174 12.10 -27.44 9.29
CA ALA A 174 12.24 -27.53 10.74
C ALA A 174 13.19 -26.47 11.32
N TRP A 175 13.05 -26.20 12.62
CA TRP A 175 13.97 -25.39 13.41
C TRP A 175 14.49 -26.23 14.57
N ARG A 176 15.81 -26.23 14.79
CA ARG A 176 16.44 -26.89 15.94
C ARG A 176 16.93 -25.81 16.89
N VAL A 177 16.54 -25.93 18.17
CA VAL A 177 16.86 -24.95 19.20
C VAL A 177 17.73 -25.61 20.25
N ARG A 178 18.86 -24.98 20.59
CA ARG A 178 19.80 -25.47 21.62
C ARG A 178 20.03 -24.40 22.67
N TYR A 179 19.99 -24.84 23.92
CA TYR A 179 20.35 -24.04 25.09
C TYR A 179 21.76 -24.41 25.56
N PRO A 180 22.50 -23.48 26.17
CA PRO A 180 23.78 -23.77 26.77
C PRO A 180 23.65 -24.77 27.92
N GLY A 181 24.77 -25.43 28.23
CA GLY A 181 24.86 -26.30 29.40
C GLY A 181 24.89 -25.49 30.70
N ALA A 182 25.07 -26.17 31.84
CA ALA A 182 25.23 -25.53 33.14
C ALA A 182 26.45 -24.58 33.23
N ASP A 183 27.36 -24.68 32.27
CA ASP A 183 28.53 -23.81 32.09
C ASP A 183 28.22 -22.54 31.28
N ASN A 184 26.95 -22.30 30.91
CA ASN A 184 26.50 -21.20 30.04
C ASN A 184 27.20 -21.15 28.68
N ALA A 185 27.80 -22.25 28.24
CA ALA A 185 28.48 -22.35 26.96
C ALA A 185 27.72 -23.24 25.98
N LEU A 186 27.71 -22.84 24.71
CA LEU A 186 27.24 -23.69 23.62
C LEU A 186 28.31 -24.72 23.27
N GLY A 187 27.94 -26.00 23.28
CA GLY A 187 28.82 -27.08 22.83
C GLY A 187 29.11 -26.99 21.34
N LYS A 188 30.32 -27.43 20.93
CA LYS A 188 30.73 -27.50 19.51
C LYS A 188 29.69 -28.25 18.67
N TYR A 189 29.45 -27.76 17.46
CA TYR A 189 28.52 -28.38 16.51
C TYR A 189 29.23 -28.76 15.19
N ASP A 190 28.67 -29.75 14.49
CA ASP A 190 29.04 -30.09 13.11
C ASP A 190 27.75 -30.38 12.35
N TYR A 191 27.37 -29.48 11.44
CA TYR A 191 26.10 -29.56 10.70
C TYR A 191 25.98 -30.84 9.86
N ARG A 192 27.09 -31.53 9.58
CA ARG A 192 27.08 -32.80 8.83
C ARG A 192 26.67 -34.00 9.67
N LYS A 193 26.64 -33.85 11.00
CA LYS A 193 26.26 -34.90 11.96
C LYS A 193 24.84 -34.73 12.51
N ILE A 194 24.13 -33.75 11.97
CA ILE A 194 22.78 -33.35 12.38
C ILE A 194 21.80 -34.02 11.41
N ASP A 195 21.05 -35.02 11.89
CA ASP A 195 20.05 -35.81 11.14
C ASP A 195 18.72 -35.85 11.90
N ASP A 196 17.66 -36.45 11.37
CA ASP A 196 16.32 -36.41 11.99
C ASP A 196 16.24 -37.13 13.35
N SER A 197 17.25 -37.91 13.72
CA SER A 197 17.29 -38.67 14.97
C SER A 197 17.99 -37.94 16.12
N ASN A 198 18.60 -36.78 15.88
CA ASN A 198 19.42 -36.05 16.87
C ASN A 198 19.30 -34.52 16.86
#